data_AF-A0A1Q7YLN8-F1
#
_entry.id   AF-A0A1Q7YLN8-F1
#
_cell.length_a   1.000
_cell.length_b   1.000
_cell.length_c   1.000
_cell.angle_alpha   90.00
_cell.angle_beta   90.00
_cell.angle_gamma   90.00
#
_symmetry.space_group_name_H-M   'P 1'
#
loop_
_entity.id
_entity.type
_entity.pdbx_description
1 polymer ?
#
loop_
_entity_poly.entity_id
_entity_poly.type
_entity_poly.pdbx_seq_one_letter_code
_entity_poly.pdbx_strand_id
1 'polypeptide(L)'
;MFQRPSSATAGLPPGIEPRRRLPYLAVGLLLAFAALLGTLLYYAQFSGGVRWLLGVVTLAVLAAIVWSQIQRRTAEPSPLVGPPSPDATRGGELGSFAAAVRRADRGLPYSQMIVASRAQAAFLERARLALGLPSATLRDMRRDPGALRRIFGDDALVDFLFLEENDPDDRFAWVRRARARGGFVREFRDILTRMEAWR
;
A
#
# COMPACT_ATOMS: atom_id res chain seq x y z
N MET A 1 2.73 -24.00 -35.46
CA MET A 1 1.65 -23.01 -35.62
C MET A 1 1.95 -21.83 -34.70
N PHE A 2 2.40 -20.71 -35.27
CA PHE A 2 2.78 -19.50 -34.54
C PHE A 2 1.54 -18.62 -34.31
N GLN A 3 1.20 -18.35 -33.04
CA GLN A 3 0.24 -17.31 -32.69
C GLN A 3 0.95 -15.97 -32.52
N ARG A 4 0.49 -14.97 -33.26
CA ARG A 4 0.95 -13.57 -33.20
C ARG A 4 0.48 -12.93 -31.89
N PRO A 5 1.30 -12.10 -31.23
CA PRO A 5 0.83 -11.22 -30.16
C PRO A 5 0.01 -10.06 -30.74
N SER A 6 -1.16 -9.80 -30.16
CA SER A 6 -1.98 -8.65 -30.54
C SER A 6 -1.25 -7.35 -30.18
N SER A 7 -1.10 -6.51 -31.18
CA SER A 7 -0.43 -5.21 -31.14
C SER A 7 -1.02 -4.27 -30.10
N ALA A 8 -0.11 -3.54 -29.46
CA ALA A 8 -0.35 -2.45 -28.55
C ALA A 8 -1.19 -1.33 -29.20
N THR A 9 -2.26 -0.92 -28.53
CA THR A 9 -2.87 0.40 -28.74
C THR A 9 -2.06 1.41 -27.95
N ALA A 10 -1.45 2.32 -28.70
CA ALA A 10 -0.62 3.42 -28.23
C ALA A 10 -1.39 4.45 -27.40
N GLY A 11 -0.67 5.02 -26.42
CA GLY A 11 -0.80 6.37 -25.86
C GLY A 11 -2.18 7.01 -25.73
N LEU A 12 -2.68 7.08 -24.48
CA LEU A 12 -3.52 8.19 -24.04
C LEU A 12 -2.79 9.00 -22.95
N PRO A 13 -2.85 10.35 -22.98
CA PRO A 13 -2.26 11.22 -21.95
C PRO A 13 -3.01 11.11 -20.61
N PRO A 14 -2.40 11.50 -19.47
CA PRO A 14 -3.03 11.45 -18.16
C PRO A 14 -4.04 12.60 -18.06
N GLY A 15 -5.30 12.32 -18.35
CA GLY A 15 -6.37 13.30 -18.34
C GLY A 15 -7.64 12.74 -17.72
N ILE A 16 -7.88 13.15 -16.47
CA ILE A 16 -9.16 13.13 -15.77
C ILE A 16 -9.67 11.72 -15.42
N GLU A 17 -9.52 11.33 -14.15
CA GLU A 17 -10.29 10.21 -13.61
C GLU A 17 -11.78 10.46 -13.91
N PRO A 18 -12.50 9.48 -14.51
CA PRO A 18 -13.92 9.64 -14.73
C PRO A 18 -14.58 9.78 -13.37
N ARG A 19 -15.06 10.99 -13.06
CA ARG A 19 -15.92 11.31 -11.93
C ARG A 19 -17.02 10.24 -11.95
N ARG A 20 -16.93 9.24 -11.05
CA ARG A 20 -17.92 8.17 -10.92
C ARG A 20 -19.28 8.81 -10.68
N ARG A 21 -20.02 9.07 -11.74
CA ARG A 21 -21.41 9.50 -11.65
C ARG A 21 -22.15 8.28 -11.10
N LEU A 22 -22.69 8.41 -9.89
CA LEU A 22 -23.62 7.41 -9.35
C LEU A 22 -24.68 7.19 -10.43
N PRO A 23 -24.92 5.95 -10.87
CA PRO A 23 -25.92 5.69 -11.89
C PRO A 23 -27.25 6.25 -11.38
N TYR A 24 -28.01 6.93 -12.24
CA TYR A 24 -29.29 7.57 -11.85
C TYR A 24 -30.24 6.60 -11.15
N LEU A 25 -30.17 5.31 -11.48
CA LEU A 25 -30.83 4.22 -10.78
C LEU A 25 -30.43 4.09 -9.30
N ALA A 26 -29.15 4.18 -8.96
CA ALA A 26 -28.69 4.13 -7.57
C ALA A 26 -29.15 5.35 -6.77
N VAL A 27 -29.16 6.54 -7.40
CA VAL A 27 -29.68 7.76 -6.77
C VAL A 27 -31.19 7.64 -6.53
N GLY A 28 -31.95 7.14 -7.51
CA GLY A 28 -33.38 6.89 -7.36
C GLY A 28 -33.69 5.87 -6.27
N LEU A 29 -32.91 4.78 -6.18
CA LEU A 29 -33.08 3.75 -5.16
C LEU A 29 -32.79 4.29 -3.75
N LEU A 30 -31.75 5.12 -3.61
CA LEU A 30 -31.42 5.77 -2.34
C LEU A 30 -32.54 6.72 -1.88
N LEU A 31 -33.10 7.50 -2.80
CA LEU A 31 -34.22 8.39 -2.49
C LEU A 31 -35.48 7.61 -2.10
N ALA A 32 -35.80 6.54 -2.83
CA ALA A 32 -36.93 5.67 -2.51
C ALA A 32 -36.75 5.00 -1.14
N PHE A 33 -35.54 4.54 -0.83
CA PHE A 33 -35.20 3.97 0.48
C PHE A 33 -35.32 5.02 1.60
N ALA A 34 -34.81 6.24 1.40
CA ALA A 34 -34.92 7.32 2.37
C ALA A 34 -36.38 7.72 2.63
N ALA A 35 -37.20 7.80 1.58
CA ALA A 35 -38.63 8.07 1.70
C ALA A 35 -39.35 6.96 2.49
N LEU A 36 -39.09 5.68 2.15
CA LEU A 36 -39.65 4.53 2.86
C LEU A 36 -39.25 4.53 4.34
N LEU A 37 -37.98 4.78 4.64
CA LEU A 37 -37.47 4.85 6.00
C LEU A 37 -38.13 5.99 6.78
N GLY A 38 -38.29 7.16 6.16
CA GLY A 38 -39.02 8.30 6.74
C GLY A 38 -40.47 7.95 7.06
N THR A 39 -41.17 7.26 6.16
CA THR A 39 -42.54 6.78 6.39
C THR A 39 -42.60 5.78 7.56
N LEU A 40 -41.67 4.82 7.63
CA LEU A 40 -41.62 3.86 8.74
C LEU A 40 -41.36 4.56 10.07
N LEU A 41 -40.45 5.53 10.11
CA LEU A 41 -40.15 6.32 11.32
C LEU A 41 -41.35 7.16 11.77
N TYR A 42 -42.10 7.72 10.84
CA TYR A 42 -43.35 8.41 11.13
C TYR A 42 -44.39 7.45 11.73
N TYR A 43 -44.59 6.28 11.13
CA TYR A 43 -45.51 5.26 11.64
C TYR A 43 -45.07 4.65 12.98
N ALA A 44 -43.78 4.62 13.28
CA ALA A 44 -43.24 4.12 14.55
C ALA A 44 -43.71 4.93 15.77
N GLN A 45 -44.14 6.19 15.57
CA GLN A 45 -44.72 7.02 16.62
C GLN A 45 -46.10 6.50 17.07
N PHE A 46 -46.86 5.91 16.15
CA PHE A 46 -48.24 5.47 16.37
C PHE A 46 -48.36 3.95 16.52
N SER A 47 -47.37 3.18 16.08
CA SER A 47 -47.35 1.72 16.13
C SER A 47 -46.16 1.20 16.91
N GLY A 48 -46.43 0.62 18.09
CA GLY A 48 -45.42 -0.03 18.92
C GLY A 48 -44.71 -1.19 18.20
N GLY A 49 -45.40 -1.88 17.28
CA GLY A 49 -44.82 -2.96 16.48
C GLY A 49 -43.78 -2.47 15.48
N VAL A 50 -44.04 -1.35 14.78
CA VAL A 50 -43.06 -0.75 13.84
C VAL A 50 -41.84 -0.23 14.61
N ARG A 51 -42.06 0.36 15.79
CA ARG A 51 -40.96 0.80 16.67
C ARG A 51 -40.07 -0.35 17.10
N TRP A 52 -40.67 -1.46 17.51
CA TRP A 52 -39.94 -2.68 17.88
C TRP A 52 -39.15 -3.26 16.71
N LEU A 53 -39.78 -3.37 15.54
CA LEU A 53 -39.14 -3.89 14.33
C LEU A 53 -37.91 -3.04 13.94
N LEU A 54 -38.04 -1.71 13.94
CA LEU A 54 -36.91 -0.82 13.68
C LEU A 54 -35.78 -0.99 14.71
N GLY A 55 -36.13 -1.18 15.98
CA GLY A 55 -35.15 -1.46 17.04
C GLY A 55 -34.38 -2.75 16.79
N VAL A 56 -35.09 -3.84 16.47
CA VAL A 56 -34.49 -5.15 16.17
C VAL A 56 -33.58 -5.08 14.94
N VAL A 57 -34.04 -4.43 13.86
CA VAL A 57 -33.25 -4.26 12.63
C VAL A 57 -31.98 -3.45 12.92
N THR A 58 -32.08 -2.37 13.69
CA THR A 58 -30.93 -1.54 14.06
C THR A 58 -29.90 -2.35 14.85
N LEU A 59 -30.36 -3.13 15.82
CA LEU A 59 -29.50 -3.98 16.63
C LEU A 59 -28.83 -5.09 15.81
N ALA A 60 -29.55 -5.70 14.87
CA ALA A 60 -29.00 -6.69 13.95
C ALA A 60 -27.92 -6.09 13.02
N VAL A 61 -28.13 -4.88 12.50
CA VAL A 61 -27.12 -4.18 11.68
C VAL A 61 -25.87 -3.88 12.50
N LEU A 62 -26.02 -3.36 13.73
CA LEU A 62 -24.88 -3.11 14.61
C LEU A 62 -24.12 -4.39 14.94
N ALA A 63 -24.83 -5.47 15.26
CA ALA A 63 -24.22 -6.77 15.53
C ALA A 63 -23.46 -7.30 14.30
N ALA A 64 -24.01 -7.16 13.09
CA ALA A 64 -23.35 -7.58 11.86
C ALA A 64 -22.08 -6.76 11.57
N ILE A 65 -22.09 -5.45 11.84
CA ILE A 65 -20.91 -4.59 11.70
C ILE A 65 -19.82 -5.02 12.67
N VAL A 66 -20.15 -5.20 13.94
CA VAL A 66 -19.21 -5.64 14.98
C VAL A 66 -18.64 -7.02 14.64
N TRP A 67 -19.50 -7.97 14.24
CA TRP A 67 -19.09 -9.30 13.80
C TRP A 67 -18.17 -9.25 12.58
N SER A 68 -18.45 -8.39 11.59
CA SER A 68 -17.57 -8.21 10.43
C SER A 68 -16.21 -7.63 10.81
N GLN A 69 -16.16 -6.70 11.77
CA GLN A 69 -14.89 -6.15 12.27
C GLN A 69 -14.08 -7.20 13.02
N ILE A 70 -14.73 -8.04 13.83
CA ILE A 70 -14.09 -9.17 14.52
C ILE A 70 -13.58 -10.17 13.48
N GLN A 71 -14.41 -10.61 12.55
CA GLN A 71 -14.03 -11.48 11.43
C GLN A 71 -12.84 -10.93 10.63
N ARG A 72 -12.80 -9.62 10.34
CA ARG A 72 -11.63 -9.02 9.66
C ARG A 72 -10.34 -9.09 10.48
N ARG A 73 -10.44 -9.13 11.81
CA ARG A 73 -9.31 -9.21 12.74
C ARG A 73 -8.93 -10.65 13.13
N THR A 74 -9.88 -11.58 13.05
CA THR A 74 -9.71 -13.00 13.45
C THR A 74 -9.80 -13.98 12.29
N ALA A 75 -10.08 -13.52 11.07
CA ALA A 75 -9.95 -14.36 9.89
C ALA A 75 -8.47 -14.73 9.77
N GLU A 76 -8.19 -16.00 10.02
CA GLU A 76 -6.93 -16.60 9.61
C GLU A 76 -6.69 -16.22 8.14
N PRO A 77 -5.48 -15.75 7.79
CA PRO A 77 -5.18 -15.39 6.41
C PRO A 77 -5.50 -16.61 5.54
N SER A 78 -6.32 -16.36 4.50
CA SER A 78 -6.74 -17.39 3.54
C SER A 78 -5.55 -18.29 3.20
N PRO A 79 -5.70 -19.63 3.27
CA PRO A 79 -4.57 -20.53 3.07
C PRO A 79 -3.88 -20.13 1.77
N LEU A 80 -2.59 -19.84 1.88
CA LEU A 80 -1.75 -19.42 0.76
C LEU A 80 -1.81 -20.53 -0.30
N VAL A 81 -2.68 -20.37 -1.29
CA VAL A 81 -2.55 -21.09 -2.55
C VAL A 81 -1.26 -20.55 -3.15
N GLY A 82 -0.17 -21.26 -2.88
CA GLY A 82 1.14 -20.92 -3.40
C GLY A 82 1.04 -20.81 -4.92
N PRO A 83 1.72 -19.84 -5.55
CA PRO A 83 1.87 -19.86 -7.00
C PRO A 83 2.42 -21.23 -7.45
N PRO A 84 2.11 -21.69 -8.67
CA PRO A 84 2.72 -22.90 -9.21
C PRO A 84 4.23 -22.82 -8.97
N SER A 85 4.80 -23.91 -8.42
CA SER A 85 6.19 -23.94 -7.96
C SER A 85 7.07 -23.26 -9.00
N PRO A 86 7.83 -22.19 -8.65
CA PRO A 86 8.79 -21.65 -9.58
C PRO A 86 9.73 -22.80 -9.93
N ASP A 87 9.91 -23.02 -11.24
CA ASP A 87 10.84 -24.03 -11.74
C ASP A 87 12.09 -24.03 -10.88
N ALA A 88 12.48 -25.21 -10.40
CA ALA A 88 13.63 -25.46 -9.54
C ALA A 88 14.98 -25.16 -10.23
N THR A 89 15.01 -24.21 -11.14
CA THR A 89 16.20 -23.45 -11.47
C THR A 89 16.52 -22.63 -10.23
N ARG A 90 17.68 -22.86 -9.61
CA ARG A 90 18.31 -21.88 -8.70
C ARG A 90 18.48 -20.56 -9.47
N GLY A 91 17.42 -19.77 -9.56
CA GLY A 91 17.44 -18.47 -10.18
C GLY A 91 18.32 -17.60 -9.31
N GLY A 92 19.44 -17.13 -9.86
CA GLY A 92 20.35 -16.26 -9.13
C GLY A 92 19.61 -15.07 -8.51
N GLU A 93 20.10 -14.58 -7.38
CA GLU A 93 19.47 -13.48 -6.63
C GLU A 93 19.23 -12.22 -7.49
N LEU A 94 20.05 -12.03 -8.52
CA LEU A 94 19.90 -10.96 -9.49
C LEU A 94 18.67 -11.13 -10.39
N GLY A 95 18.32 -12.36 -10.77
CA GLY A 95 17.14 -12.67 -11.59
C GLY A 95 15.84 -12.42 -10.82
N SER A 96 15.80 -12.84 -9.55
CA SER A 96 14.65 -12.58 -8.67
C SER A 96 14.51 -11.09 -8.36
N PHE A 97 15.62 -10.37 -8.15
CA PHE A 97 15.63 -8.93 -7.98
C PHE A 97 15.18 -8.20 -9.25
N ALA A 98 15.68 -8.56 -10.43
CA ALA A 98 15.25 -7.98 -11.70
C ALA A 98 13.74 -8.19 -11.95
N ALA A 99 13.21 -9.37 -11.57
CA ALA A 99 11.78 -9.63 -11.61
C ALA A 99 11.01 -8.78 -10.58
N ALA A 100 11.59 -8.49 -9.41
CA ALA A 100 11.01 -7.58 -8.42
C ALA A 100 10.99 -6.13 -8.95
N VAL A 101 12.05 -5.65 -9.61
CA VAL A 101 12.08 -4.32 -10.23
C VAL A 101 10.99 -4.18 -11.30
N ARG A 102 10.86 -5.15 -12.21
CA ARG A 102 9.77 -5.14 -13.23
C ARG A 102 8.37 -5.18 -12.63
N ARG A 103 8.22 -5.78 -11.44
CA ARG A 103 6.93 -5.82 -10.72
C ARG A 103 6.68 -4.52 -9.95
N ALA A 104 7.72 -3.93 -9.36
CA ALA A 104 7.66 -2.66 -8.66
C ALA A 104 7.25 -1.52 -9.61
N ASP A 105 7.78 -1.53 -10.83
CA ASP A 105 7.43 -0.60 -11.91
C ASP A 105 5.95 -0.72 -12.31
N ARG A 106 5.41 -1.94 -12.31
CA ARG A 106 3.98 -2.23 -12.52
C ARG A 106 3.08 -1.88 -11.32
N GLY A 107 3.61 -1.24 -10.29
CA GLY A 107 2.80 -0.76 -9.16
C GLY A 107 2.60 -1.76 -8.00
N LEU A 108 3.24 -2.93 -8.05
CA LEU A 108 3.04 -3.97 -7.02
C LEU A 108 3.69 -3.57 -5.68
N PRO A 109 2.90 -3.35 -4.60
CA PRO A 109 3.41 -2.75 -3.36
C PRO A 109 4.54 -3.55 -2.71
N TYR A 110 4.40 -4.87 -2.66
CA TYR A 110 5.41 -5.76 -2.07
C TYR A 110 6.73 -5.74 -2.83
N SER A 111 6.67 -5.68 -4.17
CA SER A 111 7.89 -5.57 -4.99
C SER A 111 8.56 -4.21 -4.86
N GLN A 112 7.79 -3.12 -4.70
CA GLN A 112 8.31 -1.78 -4.41
C GLN A 112 9.06 -1.75 -3.08
N MET A 113 8.53 -2.41 -2.05
CA MET A 113 9.20 -2.56 -0.75
C MET A 113 10.53 -3.32 -0.88
N ILE A 114 10.56 -4.46 -1.58
CA ILE A 114 11.79 -5.22 -1.78
C ILE A 114 12.87 -4.36 -2.45
N VAL A 115 12.49 -3.63 -3.51
CA VAL A 115 13.42 -2.76 -4.24
C VAL A 115 13.94 -1.63 -3.35
N ALA A 116 13.06 -0.94 -2.63
CA ALA A 116 13.46 0.13 -1.70
C ALA A 116 14.38 -0.39 -0.59
N SER A 117 14.01 -1.50 0.05
CA SER A 117 14.81 -2.10 1.14
C SER A 117 16.20 -2.55 0.66
N ARG A 118 16.29 -3.13 -0.54
CA ARG A 118 17.59 -3.51 -1.13
C ARG A 118 18.45 -2.29 -1.45
N ALA A 119 17.85 -1.22 -1.97
CA ALA A 119 18.57 0.03 -2.21
C ALA A 119 19.07 0.69 -0.93
N GLN A 120 18.23 0.74 0.13
CA GLN A 120 18.65 1.21 1.46
C GLN A 120 19.86 0.42 1.97
N ALA A 121 19.78 -0.92 1.94
CA ALA A 121 20.86 -1.77 2.42
C ALA A 121 22.16 -1.59 1.62
N ALA A 122 22.06 -1.55 0.28
CA ALA A 122 23.22 -1.36 -0.58
C ALA A 122 23.88 0.02 -0.38
N PHE A 123 23.08 1.08 -0.24
CA PHE A 123 23.60 2.42 -0.01
C PHE A 123 24.25 2.56 1.36
N LEU A 124 23.62 2.04 2.41
CA LEU A 124 24.18 2.06 3.76
C LEU A 124 25.48 1.25 3.84
N GLU A 125 25.54 0.11 3.14
CA GLU A 125 26.77 -0.67 3.07
C GLU A 125 27.88 0.07 2.32
N ARG A 126 27.56 0.71 1.20
CA ARG A 126 28.50 1.61 0.51
C ARG A 126 28.97 2.73 1.44
N ALA A 127 28.07 3.36 2.19
CA ALA A 127 28.40 4.43 3.11
C ALA A 127 29.28 3.96 4.26
N ARG A 128 29.01 2.77 4.80
CA ARG A 128 29.85 2.12 5.81
C ARG A 128 31.27 1.91 5.29
N LEU A 129 31.40 1.40 4.07
CA LEU A 129 32.71 1.17 3.45
C LEU A 129 33.45 2.49 3.17
N ALA A 130 32.75 3.51 2.68
CA ALA A 130 33.34 4.82 2.40
C ALA A 130 33.83 5.53 3.68
N LEU A 131 33.09 5.40 4.78
CA LEU A 131 33.39 6.03 6.06
C LEU A 131 34.25 5.15 6.99
N GLY A 132 34.60 3.93 6.59
CA GLY A 132 35.37 2.99 7.41
C GLY A 132 34.66 2.54 8.69
N LEU A 133 33.33 2.53 8.70
CA LEU A 133 32.55 2.27 9.92
C LEU A 133 32.42 0.75 10.22
N PRO A 134 32.39 0.37 11.52
CA PRO A 134 32.01 -0.98 11.93
C PRO A 134 30.57 -1.33 11.53
N SER A 135 30.29 -2.61 11.32
CA SER A 135 28.95 -3.11 10.96
C SER A 135 27.90 -2.90 12.06
N ALA A 136 28.32 -2.85 13.33
CA ALA A 136 27.43 -2.55 14.46
C ALA A 136 26.86 -1.12 14.36
N THR A 137 27.71 -0.15 13.98
CA THR A 137 27.37 1.27 13.89
C THR A 137 26.27 1.56 12.88
N LEU A 138 26.15 0.76 11.81
CA LEU A 138 25.06 0.89 10.84
C LEU A 138 23.67 0.63 11.43
N ARG A 139 23.56 -0.34 12.34
CA ARG A 139 22.26 -0.69 12.96
C ARG A 139 21.78 0.40 13.88
N ASP A 140 22.70 0.97 14.64
CA ASP A 140 22.41 2.06 15.57
C ASP A 140 22.06 3.35 14.80
N MET A 141 22.80 3.66 13.73
CA MET A 141 22.50 4.81 12.87
C MET A 141 21.14 4.72 12.20
N ARG A 142 20.69 3.54 11.76
CA ARG A 142 19.36 3.40 11.13
C ARG A 142 18.19 3.76 12.06
N ARG A 143 18.43 3.72 13.37
CA ARG A 143 17.44 4.02 14.42
C ARG A 143 17.56 5.44 14.95
N ASP A 144 18.67 6.13 14.66
CA ASP A 144 18.89 7.52 15.07
C ASP A 144 18.81 8.47 13.86
N PRO A 145 17.68 9.18 13.66
CA PRO A 145 17.54 10.13 12.56
C PRO A 145 18.53 11.30 12.68
N GLY A 146 18.96 11.65 13.89
CA GLY A 146 19.97 12.67 14.14
C GLY A 146 21.37 12.22 13.72
N ALA A 147 21.70 10.93 13.87
CA ALA A 147 22.94 10.37 13.35
C ALA A 147 22.95 10.34 11.81
N LEU A 148 21.84 9.92 11.18
CA LEU A 148 21.70 9.95 9.72
C LEU A 148 21.84 11.37 9.17
N ARG A 149 21.18 12.35 9.79
CA ARG A 149 21.26 13.75 9.34
C ARG A 149 22.66 14.32 9.43
N ARG A 150 23.44 13.97 10.47
CA ARG A 150 24.85 14.40 10.62
C ARG A 150 25.76 13.88 9.51
N ILE A 151 25.45 12.72 8.92
CA ILE A 151 26.30 12.07 7.91
C ILE A 151 25.86 12.39 6.48
N PHE A 152 24.55 12.32 6.24
CA PHE A 152 24.02 12.42 4.88
C PHE A 152 23.59 13.84 4.50
N GLY A 153 23.24 14.69 5.47
CA GLY A 153 22.90 16.11 5.26
C GLY A 153 21.65 16.39 4.42
N ASP A 154 21.06 15.37 3.79
CA ASP A 154 19.87 15.45 2.96
C ASP A 154 18.66 14.85 3.67
N ASP A 155 17.68 15.68 4.00
CA ASP A 155 16.47 15.29 4.72
C ASP A 155 15.62 14.24 3.97
N ALA A 156 15.57 14.27 2.64
CA ALA A 156 14.84 13.29 1.86
C ALA A 156 15.56 11.93 1.88
N LEU A 157 16.89 11.94 1.87
CA LEU A 157 17.70 10.74 2.00
C LEU A 157 17.61 10.16 3.41
N VAL A 158 17.61 11.00 4.44
CA VAL A 158 17.41 10.60 5.84
C VAL A 158 16.01 9.97 6.03
N ASP A 159 14.96 10.62 5.50
CA ASP A 159 13.58 10.09 5.52
C ASP A 159 13.47 8.73 4.82
N PHE A 160 14.28 8.50 3.78
CA PHE A 160 14.35 7.21 3.10
C PHE A 160 15.11 6.15 3.89
N LEU A 161 16.19 6.50 4.58
CA LEU A 161 17.08 5.54 5.25
C LEU A 161 16.65 5.17 6.68
N PHE A 162 15.87 6.05 7.30
CA PHE A 162 15.37 5.87 8.65
C PHE A 162 14.42 4.66 8.73
N LEU A 163 14.61 3.84 9.77
CA LEU A 163 13.73 2.72 10.09
C LEU A 163 13.09 2.96 11.45
N GLU A 164 11.78 3.17 11.47
CA GLU A 164 11.02 3.25 12.71
C GLU A 164 10.84 1.83 13.27
N GLU A 165 11.24 1.63 14.53
CA GLU A 165 11.41 0.29 15.13
C GLU A 165 10.08 -0.35 15.57
N ASN A 166 8.98 0.41 15.59
CA ASN A 166 7.78 0.03 16.33
C ASN A 166 6.67 -0.63 15.51
N ASP A 167 6.73 -0.66 14.17
CA ASP A 167 5.69 -1.31 13.36
C ASP A 167 6.25 -2.00 12.09
N PRO A 168 5.93 -3.28 11.81
CA PRO A 168 6.14 -3.86 10.48
C PRO A 168 5.51 -3.03 9.35
N ASP A 169 4.42 -2.32 9.60
CA ASP A 169 3.78 -1.41 8.64
C ASP A 169 4.59 -0.12 8.40
N ASP A 170 5.43 0.29 9.34
CA ASP A 170 6.29 1.47 9.19
C ASP A 170 7.45 1.22 8.22
N ARG A 171 7.83 -0.04 8.02
CA ARG A 171 8.74 -0.43 6.93
C ARG A 171 8.18 -0.10 5.54
N PHE A 172 6.86 0.08 5.44
CA PHE A 172 6.17 0.51 4.24
C PHE A 172 5.85 2.01 4.23
N ALA A 173 6.10 2.74 5.32
CA ALA A 173 5.68 4.14 5.46
C ALA A 173 6.24 5.01 4.34
N TRP A 174 7.53 4.88 4.01
CA TRP A 174 8.12 5.63 2.90
C TRP A 174 7.49 5.25 1.55
N VAL A 175 7.32 3.96 1.25
CA VAL A 175 6.72 3.49 -0.01
C VAL A 175 5.28 3.98 -0.15
N ARG A 176 4.49 3.94 0.93
CA ARG A 176 3.11 4.49 0.95
C ARG A 176 3.11 5.99 0.68
N ARG A 177 3.95 6.75 1.39
CA ARG A 177 4.07 8.21 1.19
C ARG A 177 4.56 8.56 -0.22
N ALA A 178 5.50 7.81 -0.76
CA ALA A 178 6.00 7.99 -2.13
C ALA A 178 4.90 7.77 -3.17
N ARG A 179 4.07 6.73 -2.98
CA ARG A 179 2.90 6.49 -3.84
C ARG A 179 1.88 7.64 -3.76
N ALA A 180 1.64 8.17 -2.56
CA ALA A 180 0.71 9.28 -2.35
C ALA A 180 1.20 10.62 -2.94
N ARG A 181 2.52 10.87 -2.95
CA ARG A 181 3.12 12.15 -3.40
C ARG A 181 3.26 12.30 -4.92
N GLY A 182 3.09 11.23 -5.69
CA GLY A 182 3.20 11.25 -7.17
C GLY A 182 3.73 9.98 -7.81
N GLY A 183 3.89 8.91 -7.02
CA GLY A 183 4.18 7.57 -7.53
C GLY A 183 5.57 7.08 -7.11
N PHE A 184 5.64 5.79 -6.76
CA PHE A 184 6.87 5.15 -6.28
C PHE A 184 8.06 5.37 -7.21
N VAL A 185 7.90 5.15 -8.52
CA VAL A 185 9.02 5.21 -9.48
C VAL A 185 9.65 6.60 -9.54
N ARG A 186 8.83 7.66 -9.49
CA ARG A 186 9.31 9.05 -9.54
C ARG A 186 10.12 9.39 -8.28
N GLU A 187 9.53 9.13 -7.12
CA GLU A 187 10.16 9.41 -5.82
C GLU A 187 11.40 8.56 -5.60
N PHE A 188 11.35 7.29 -6.01
CA PHE A 188 12.50 6.39 -5.90
C PHE A 188 13.66 6.82 -6.81
N ARG A 189 13.37 7.34 -8.01
CA ARG A 189 14.40 7.89 -8.91
C ARG A 189 15.06 9.14 -8.32
N ASP A 190 14.29 10.01 -7.66
CA ASP A 190 14.85 11.18 -6.96
C ASP A 190 15.82 10.75 -5.85
N ILE A 191 15.41 9.77 -5.03
CA ILE A 191 16.28 9.20 -3.99
C ILE A 191 17.54 8.57 -4.59
N LEU A 192 17.42 7.78 -5.66
CA LEU A 192 18.59 7.18 -6.33
C LEU A 192 19.57 8.26 -6.82
N THR A 193 19.06 9.37 -7.36
CA THR A 193 19.90 10.49 -7.80
C THR A 193 20.66 11.11 -6.63
N ARG A 194 19.99 11.30 -5.48
CA ARG A 194 20.62 11.79 -4.24
C ARG A 194 21.67 10.82 -3.69
N MET A 195 21.39 9.51 -3.75
CA MET A 195 22.35 8.46 -3.38
C MET A 195 23.60 8.46 -4.28
N GLU A 196 23.42 8.67 -5.58
CA GLU A 196 24.53 8.76 -6.53
C GLU A 196 25.36 10.03 -6.33
N ALA A 197 24.71 11.14 -6.00
CA ALA A 197 25.37 12.41 -5.69
C ALA A 197 26.14 12.41 -4.36
N TRP A 198 25.81 11.50 -3.43
CA TRP A 198 26.50 11.36 -2.15
C TRP A 198 27.92 10.78 -2.36
N ARG A 199 28.93 11.54 -1.93
CA ARG A 199 30.36 11.22 -2.01
C ARG A 199 30.93 10.91 -0.63
#